data_AF-A0A937HW51-F1
#
_entry.id   AF-A0A937HW51-F1
#
_cell.length_a   1.000
_cell.length_b   1.000
_cell.length_c   1.000
_cell.angle_alpha   90.00
_cell.angle_beta   90.00
_cell.angle_gamma   90.00
#
_symmetry.space_group_name_H-M   'P 1'
#
loop_
_entity.id
_entity.type
_entity.pdbx_description
1 polymer ?
#
loop_
_entity_poly.entity_id
_entity_poly.type
_entity_poly.pdbx_seq_one_letter_code
_entity_poly.pdbx_strand_id
1 'polypeptide(L)' 'MDTLHQLIELMAIEEKARTCHSRTEAQRCIRKAEQVRDALWGSKQAVRFSSS' A
#
# COMPACT_ATOMS: atom_id res chain seq x y z
N MET A 1 4.58 -8.75 -10.45
CA MET A 1 5.08 -7.71 -9.54
C MET A 1 5.58 -8.42 -8.30
N ASP A 2 6.86 -8.26 -7.96
CA ASP A 2 7.38 -8.77 -6.69
C ASP A 2 7.02 -7.82 -5.52
N THR A 3 7.23 -8.29 -4.29
CA THR A 3 6.92 -7.56 -3.06
C THR A 3 7.66 -6.22 -2.95
N LEU A 4 8.89 -6.13 -3.47
CA LEU A 4 9.69 -4.91 -3.42
C LEU A 4 9.07 -3.81 -4.28
N HIS A 5 8.66 -4.14 -5.50
CA HIS A 5 7.98 -3.19 -6.38
C HIS A 5 6.65 -2.71 -5.79
N GLN A 6 5.90 -3.59 -5.14
CA GLN A 6 4.65 -3.22 -4.45
C GLN A 6 4.90 -2.29 -3.25
N LEU A 7 5.97 -2.51 -2.48
CA LEU A 7 6.36 -1.60 -1.39
C LEU A 7 6.76 -0.22 -1.91
N ILE A 8 7.57 -0.17 -2.98
CA ILE A 8 7.95 1.10 -3.63
C ILE A 8 6.72 1.84 -4.15
N GLU A 9 5.78 1.12 -4.76
CA GLU A 9 4.52 1.71 -5.22
C GLU A 9 3.70 2.29 -4.06
N LEU A 10 3.60 1.58 -2.93
CA LEU A 10 2.89 2.08 -1.75
C LEU A 10 3.53 3.37 -1.23
N MET A 11 4.85 3.41 -1.09
CA MET A 11 5.58 4.61 -0.64
C MET A 11 5.34 5.81 -1.56
N ALA A 12 5.34 5.59 -2.89
CA ALA A 12 5.07 6.65 -3.85
C ALA A 12 3.64 7.20 -3.76
N ILE A 13 2.66 6.33 -3.47
CA ILE A 13 1.26 6.74 -3.27
C ILE A 13 1.13 7.58 -2.00
N GLU A 14 1.77 7.17 -0.91
CA GLU A 14 1.75 7.90 0.36
C GLU A 14 2.41 9.28 0.24
N GLU A 15 3.53 9.38 -0.47
CA GLU A 15 4.19 10.66 -0.72
C GLU A 15 3.30 11.59 -1.55
N LYS A 16 2.64 11.06 -2.58
CA LYS A 16 1.66 11.83 -3.37
C LYS A 16 0.45 12.26 -2.54
N ALA A 17 0.00 11.43 -1.59
CA ALA A 17 -1.12 11.78 -0.73
C ALA A 17 -0.84 13.04 0.11
N ARG A 18 0.42 13.25 0.53
CA ARG A 18 0.85 14.44 1.29
C ARG A 18 0.76 15.75 0.50
N THR A 19 0.78 15.68 -0.83
CA THR A 19 0.77 16.84 -1.74
C THR A 19 -0.57 17.01 -2.47
N CYS A 20 -1.60 16.25 -2.11
CA CYS A 20 -2.92 16.38 -2.73
C CYS A 20 -3.55 17.75 -2.42
N HIS A 21 -4.05 18.43 -3.46
CA HIS A 21 -4.70 19.74 -3.34
C HIS A 21 -6.23 19.64 -3.46
N SER A 22 -6.76 18.45 -3.71
CA SER A 22 -8.19 18.20 -3.78
C SER A 22 -8.59 16.93 -3.03
N ARG A 23 -9.83 16.95 -2.51
CA ARG A 23 -10.45 15.79 -1.87
C ARG A 23 -10.49 14.57 -2.80
N THR A 24 -10.78 14.80 -4.09
CA THR A 24 -10.88 13.75 -5.10
C THR A 24 -9.52 13.05 -5.33
N GLU A 25 -8.42 13.80 -5.35
CA GLU A 25 -7.08 13.24 -5.47
C GLU A 25 -6.67 12.46 -4.23
N ALA A 26 -6.94 13.00 -3.04
CA ALA A 26 -6.68 12.30 -1.78
C ALA A 26 -7.44 10.95 -1.73
N GLN A 27 -8.73 10.95 -2.08
CA GLN A 27 -9.55 9.73 -2.16
C GLN A 27 -9.04 8.73 -3.20
N ARG A 28 -8.41 9.20 -4.29
CA ARG A 28 -7.79 8.31 -5.27
C ARG A 28 -6.52 7.67 -4.70
N CYS A 29 -5.70 8.45 -3.99
CA CYS A 29 -4.49 7.94 -3.36
C CYS A 29 -4.82 6.91 -2.27
N ILE A 30 -5.82 7.17 -1.43
CA ILE A 30 -6.28 6.24 -0.39
C ILE A 30 -6.71 4.90 -1.00
N ARG A 31 -7.63 4.93 -1.99
CA ARG A 31 -8.11 3.70 -2.65
C ARG A 31 -6.98 2.91 -3.30
N LYS A 32 -6.01 3.60 -3.91
CA LYS A 32 -4.87 2.93 -4.54
C LYS A 32 -3.93 2.32 -3.50
N ALA A 33 -3.69 3.01 -2.39
CA ALA A 33 -2.90 2.48 -1.28
C ALA A 33 -3.56 1.20 -0.73
N GLU A 34 -4.87 1.22 -0.44
CA GLU A 34 -5.63 0.06 0.05
C GLU A 34 -5.54 -1.17 -0.87
N GLN A 35 -5.50 -0.98 -2.19
CA GLN A 35 -5.29 -2.09 -3.13
C GLN A 35 -3.88 -2.70 -3.02
N VAL A 36 -2.85 -1.86 -2.85
CA VAL A 36 -1.45 -2.30 -2.78
C VAL A 36 -1.14 -2.95 -1.42
N ARG A 37 -1.44 -2.24 -0.31
CA ARG A 37 -2.39 -2.76 0.69
C ARG A 37 -2.61 -4.26 0.79
N ASP A 38 -3.76 -4.63 0.27
CA ASP A 38 -4.32 -5.97 0.26
C ASP A 38 -3.46 -6.94 -0.56
N ALA A 39 -2.77 -6.47 -1.60
CA ALA A 39 -1.84 -7.32 -2.36
C ALA A 39 -0.61 -7.72 -1.53
N LEU A 40 -0.05 -6.79 -0.74
CA LEU A 40 1.12 -7.01 0.12
C LEU A 40 0.78 -7.86 1.36
N TRP A 41 -0.34 -7.56 2.02
CA TRP A 41 -0.64 -8.10 3.36
C TRP A 41 -1.97 -8.87 3.45
N GLY A 42 -2.80 -8.86 2.41
CA GLY A 42 -4.07 -9.60 2.38
C GLY A 42 -3.91 -11.10 2.08
N SER A 43 -2.72 -11.54 1.68
CA SER A 43 -2.38 -12.96 1.61
C SER A 43 -2.10 -13.48 3.03
N LYS A 44 -2.93 -14.43 3.50
CA LYS A 44 -2.88 -15.05 4.85
C LYS A 44 -1.56 -15.78 5.19
N GLN A 45 -0.56 -15.76 4.33
CA GLN A 45 0.75 -16.38 4.58
C GLN A 45 1.74 -15.49 5.35
N ALA A 46 1.48 -14.19 5.48
CA ALA A 46 2.51 -13.25 5.95
C ALA A 46 2.80 -13.25 7.46
N VAL A 47 2.06 -13.97 8.33
CA VAL A 47 2.35 -13.97 9.78
C VAL A 47 2.12 -15.34 10.41
N ARG A 48 3.05 -16.28 10.16
CA ARG A 48 3.38 -17.31 11.14
C ARG A 48 4.79 -17.04 11.65
N PHE A 49 4.92 -16.15 12.63
CA PHE A 49 6.08 -16.22 13.51
C PHE A 49 5.88 -17.45 14.40
N SER A 50 6.48 -18.58 14.03
CA SER A 50 6.69 -19.67 14.96
C SER A 50 7.81 -19.25 15.92
N SER A 51 7.45 -18.85 17.13
CA SER A 51 8.39 -18.76 18.24
C SER A 51 8.97 -20.16 18.47
N SER A 52 10.27 -20.32 18.24
CA SER A 52 11.06 -21.47 18.70
C SER A 52 11.84 -21.06 19.94
#